data_AF-A0A847EJ17-F1
#
_entry.id   AF-A0A847EJ17-F1
#
_cell.length_a   1.000
_cell.length_b   1.000
_cell.length_c   1.000
_cell.angle_alpha   90.00
_cell.angle_beta   90.00
_cell.angle_gamma   90.00
#
_symmetry.space_group_name_H-M   'P 1'
#
loop_
_entity.id
_entity.type
_entity.pdbx_description
1 polymer ?
#
loop_
_entity_poly.entity_id
_entity_poly.type
_entity_poly.pdbx_seq_one_letter_code
_entity_poly.pdbx_strand_id
1 'polypeptide(L)'
;MSAVAGASIILEKEYGVPTAPFNSGAFIEVTANDRKAGYVPFLFTPHPVIGMSDAALDGYVVGPNPDTGNPVIQDIIDNFTKPVNPARLKFKAAVAENKGNSGSFLKPDTEENLQQLFYDKGWTDGLPVILPTEERVATMLAGTCADPDEIVGEMMRFDIRGMVQYSVRNAAVLAVMAGARPEYFPVILATAAHKLDAMQSSTSNWSAML
;
A
#
# COMPACT_ATOMS: atom_id res chain seq x y z
N MET A 1 -2.46 -9.48 4.08
CA MET A 1 -3.23 -9.75 5.32
C MET A 1 -4.72 -9.58 5.17
N SER A 2 -5.21 -8.50 4.54
CA SER A 2 -6.65 -8.26 4.37
C SER A 2 -7.39 -9.38 3.62
N ALA A 3 -6.70 -10.07 2.70
CA ALA A 3 -7.22 -11.26 2.01
C ALA A 3 -7.40 -12.45 2.96
N VAL A 4 -6.37 -12.80 3.73
CA VAL A 4 -6.43 -13.87 4.75
C VAL A 4 -7.50 -13.56 5.79
N ALA A 5 -7.52 -12.33 6.31
CA ALA A 5 -8.55 -11.88 7.24
C ALA A 5 -9.96 -11.98 6.64
N GLY A 6 -10.13 -11.57 5.37
CA GLY A 6 -11.40 -11.69 4.65
C GLY A 6 -11.88 -13.14 4.54
N ALA A 7 -10.99 -14.06 4.15
CA ALA A 7 -11.30 -15.48 4.06
C ALA A 7 -11.64 -16.08 5.44
N SER A 8 -10.88 -15.73 6.48
CA SER A 8 -11.16 -16.12 7.87
C SER A 8 -12.54 -15.67 8.34
N ILE A 9 -12.91 -14.42 8.09
CA ILE A 9 -14.22 -13.88 8.45
C ILE A 9 -15.34 -14.63 7.73
N ILE A 10 -15.16 -14.97 6.45
CA ILE A 10 -16.15 -15.75 5.68
C ILE A 10 -16.31 -17.14 6.30
N LEU A 11 -15.20 -17.83 6.58
CA LEU A 11 -15.23 -19.16 7.20
C LEU A 11 -15.93 -19.15 8.56
N GLU A 12 -15.66 -18.17 9.41
CA GLU A 12 -16.29 -18.07 10.73
C GLU A 12 -17.76 -17.69 10.66
N LYS A 13 -18.12 -16.69 9.84
CA LYS A 13 -19.48 -16.13 9.82
C LYS A 13 -20.46 -16.92 8.95
N GLU A 14 -20.02 -17.36 7.78
CA GLU A 14 -20.90 -18.05 6.83
C GLU A 14 -20.89 -19.56 7.04
N TYR A 15 -19.74 -20.13 7.41
CA TYR A 15 -19.57 -21.58 7.53
C TYR A 15 -19.45 -22.07 8.97
N GLY A 16 -19.35 -21.18 9.97
CA GLY A 16 -19.20 -21.56 11.37
C GLY A 16 -17.89 -22.29 11.68
N VAL A 17 -16.89 -22.17 10.81
CA VAL A 17 -15.59 -22.82 10.97
C VAL A 17 -14.64 -21.86 11.69
N PRO A 18 -14.16 -22.18 12.90
CA PRO A 18 -13.24 -21.31 13.63
C PRO A 18 -11.91 -21.18 12.87
N THR A 19 -11.29 -19.99 12.93
CA THR A 19 -10.02 -19.75 12.25
C THR A 19 -8.96 -19.13 13.15
N ALA A 20 -7.70 -19.42 12.84
CA ALA A 20 -6.53 -18.85 13.49
C ALA A 20 -5.55 -18.37 12.41
N PRO A 21 -5.71 -17.14 11.89
CA PRO A 21 -4.79 -16.63 10.86
C PRO A 21 -3.42 -16.30 11.47
N PHE A 22 -2.35 -16.62 10.74
CA PHE A 22 -0.96 -16.41 11.19
C PHE A 22 -0.21 -15.40 10.32
N ASN A 23 0.73 -14.68 10.95
CA ASN A 23 1.78 -13.95 10.24
C ASN A 23 3.11 -13.95 11.04
N SER A 24 4.18 -13.40 10.49
CA SER A 24 5.42 -13.16 11.24
C SER A 24 5.37 -11.84 12.01
N GLY A 25 6.20 -11.71 13.05
CA GLY A 25 6.26 -10.55 13.93
C GLY A 25 6.52 -9.22 13.20
N ALA A 26 7.15 -9.26 12.02
CA ALA A 26 7.35 -8.10 11.15
C ALA A 26 6.03 -7.42 10.70
N PHE A 27 4.89 -8.12 10.80
CA PHE A 27 3.59 -7.61 10.35
C PHE A 27 2.65 -7.25 11.51
N ILE A 28 3.11 -7.24 12.76
CA ILE A 28 2.24 -6.89 13.92
C ILE A 28 1.61 -5.51 13.73
N GLU A 29 2.42 -4.50 13.39
CA GLU A 29 1.94 -3.14 13.18
C GLU A 29 0.98 -3.05 11.99
N VAL A 30 1.31 -3.74 10.88
CA VAL A 30 0.45 -3.79 9.69
C VAL A 30 -0.91 -4.40 10.02
N THR A 31 -0.94 -5.43 10.89
CA THR A 31 -2.15 -6.14 11.33
C THR A 31 -3.00 -5.23 12.20
N ALA A 32 -2.39 -4.58 13.18
CA ALA A 32 -3.06 -3.66 14.09
C ALA A 32 -3.71 -2.47 13.37
N ASN A 33 -3.19 -2.12 12.20
CA ASN A 33 -3.72 -1.03 11.37
C ASN A 33 -4.73 -1.53 10.30
N ASP A 34 -4.90 -2.84 10.09
CA ASP A 34 -5.84 -3.42 9.13
C ASP A 34 -7.24 -3.63 9.72
N ARG A 35 -8.22 -2.91 9.18
CA ARG A 35 -9.64 -2.98 9.60
C ARG A 35 -10.20 -4.40 9.57
N LYS A 36 -9.91 -5.18 8.52
CA LYS A 36 -10.42 -6.56 8.40
C LYS A 36 -9.71 -7.46 9.40
N ALA A 37 -8.41 -7.27 9.60
CA ALA A 37 -7.66 -8.06 10.58
C ALA A 37 -8.15 -7.85 12.02
N GLY A 38 -8.69 -6.69 12.34
CA GLY A 38 -9.31 -6.42 13.64
C GLY A 38 -10.49 -7.36 13.98
N TYR A 39 -11.13 -8.01 13.01
CA TYR A 39 -12.24 -8.94 13.25
C TYR A 39 -11.83 -10.37 13.55
N VAL A 40 -10.54 -10.71 13.43
CA VAL A 40 -10.04 -12.08 13.59
C VAL A 40 -8.82 -12.13 14.52
N PRO A 41 -8.67 -13.18 15.33
CA PRO A 41 -7.57 -13.32 16.27
C PRO A 41 -6.27 -13.75 15.57
N PHE A 42 -5.54 -12.77 15.02
CA PHE A 42 -4.22 -13.04 14.41
C PHE A 42 -3.19 -13.52 15.43
N LEU A 43 -2.40 -14.51 15.01
CA LEU A 43 -1.29 -15.08 15.75
C LEU A 43 0.04 -14.78 15.04
N PHE A 44 1.13 -14.69 15.79
CA PHE A 44 2.43 -14.29 15.25
C PHE A 44 3.55 -15.26 15.58
N THR A 45 4.41 -15.53 14.61
CA THR A 45 5.69 -16.23 14.80
C THR A 45 6.85 -15.24 14.76
N PRO A 46 8.04 -15.59 15.27
CA PRO A 46 9.26 -14.84 15.00
C PRO A 46 9.52 -14.67 13.48
N HIS A 47 10.32 -13.64 13.14
CA HIS A 47 10.73 -13.32 11.78
C HIS A 47 12.27 -13.41 11.68
N PRO A 48 12.84 -13.92 10.56
CA PRO A 48 12.20 -14.40 9.33
C PRO A 48 11.71 -15.85 9.44
N VAL A 49 10.73 -16.24 8.63
CA VAL A 49 10.27 -17.64 8.51
C VAL A 49 10.92 -18.33 7.30
N ILE A 50 11.05 -17.62 6.19
CA ILE A 50 11.63 -18.16 4.95
C ILE A 50 13.15 -18.28 5.12
N GLY A 51 13.69 -19.44 4.74
CA GLY A 51 15.14 -19.71 4.77
C GLY A 51 15.69 -20.15 6.13
N MET A 52 14.83 -20.33 7.13
CA MET A 52 15.22 -20.92 8.41
C MET A 52 15.30 -22.45 8.34
N SER A 53 16.09 -23.05 9.22
CA SER A 53 16.16 -24.52 9.35
C SER A 53 14.93 -25.08 10.05
N ASP A 54 14.63 -26.35 9.81
CA ASP A 54 13.51 -27.06 10.46
C ASP A 54 13.56 -26.92 11.98
N ALA A 55 14.74 -27.09 12.59
CA ALA A 55 14.93 -26.93 14.03
C ALA A 55 14.60 -25.51 14.54
N ALA A 56 14.88 -24.48 13.74
CA ALA A 56 14.51 -23.11 14.10
C ALA A 56 13.00 -22.89 13.98
N LEU A 57 12.35 -23.45 12.95
CA LEU A 57 10.90 -23.37 12.76
C LEU A 57 10.13 -24.14 13.83
N ASP A 58 10.59 -25.32 14.22
CA ASP A 58 10.05 -26.06 15.36
C ASP A 58 10.19 -25.24 16.65
N GLY A 59 11.35 -24.59 16.82
CA GLY A 59 11.60 -23.63 17.89
C GLY A 59 10.62 -22.45 17.91
N TYR A 60 10.09 -22.02 16.77
CA TYR A 60 9.11 -20.94 16.71
C TYR A 60 7.73 -21.39 17.19
N VAL A 61 7.36 -22.65 16.96
CA VAL A 61 6.07 -23.21 17.38
C VAL A 61 6.00 -23.35 18.90
N VAL A 62 7.08 -23.81 19.52
CA VAL A 62 7.16 -23.94 21.00
C VAL A 62 7.61 -22.66 21.69
N GLY A 63 8.25 -21.76 20.94
CA GLY A 63 8.79 -20.49 21.42
C GLY A 63 7.73 -19.40 21.56
N PRO A 64 8.13 -18.23 22.08
CA PRO A 64 7.21 -17.15 22.38
C PRO A 64 6.65 -16.50 21.11
N ASN A 65 5.33 -16.32 21.09
CA ASN A 65 4.62 -15.48 20.16
C ASN A 65 5.04 -14.01 20.38
N PRO A 66 5.53 -13.30 19.35
CA PRO A 66 6.03 -11.93 19.51
C PRO A 66 4.98 -10.90 19.98
N ASP A 67 3.68 -11.14 19.84
CA ASP A 67 2.63 -10.22 20.33
C ASP A 67 2.26 -10.49 21.80
N THR A 68 2.27 -11.75 22.24
CA THR A 68 1.68 -12.17 23.53
C THR A 68 2.71 -12.65 24.54
N GLY A 69 3.89 -13.08 24.07
CA GLY A 69 4.94 -13.73 24.87
C GLY A 69 4.67 -15.20 25.21
N ASN A 70 3.46 -15.72 24.95
CA ASN A 70 3.11 -17.12 25.22
C ASN A 70 3.69 -18.05 24.14
N PRO A 71 3.89 -19.35 24.42
CA PRO A 71 4.22 -20.32 23.38
C PRO A 71 3.22 -20.25 22.22
N VAL A 72 3.70 -20.14 20.97
CA VAL A 72 2.84 -19.99 19.79
C VAL A 72 1.81 -21.11 19.76
N ILE A 73 2.22 -22.37 19.95
CA ILE A 73 1.34 -23.54 19.97
C ILE A 73 0.21 -23.42 20.99
N GLN A 74 0.47 -22.82 22.16
CA GLN A 74 -0.56 -22.64 23.18
C GLN A 74 -1.59 -21.61 22.74
N ASP A 75 -1.14 -20.51 22.13
CA ASP A 75 -2.05 -19.52 21.54
C ASP A 75 -2.89 -20.13 20.40
N ILE A 76 -2.34 -21.04 19.59
CA ILE A 76 -3.11 -21.78 18.56
C ILE A 76 -4.23 -22.57 19.20
N ILE A 77 -3.88 -23.40 20.19
CA ILE A 77 -4.83 -24.27 20.88
C ILE A 77 -5.91 -23.43 21.55
N ASP A 78 -5.53 -22.39 22.27
CA ASP A 78 -6.45 -21.50 22.96
C ASP A 78 -7.43 -20.83 21.98
N ASN A 79 -6.97 -20.44 20.80
CA ASN A 79 -7.82 -19.81 19.80
C ASN A 79 -8.91 -20.75 19.24
N PHE A 80 -8.63 -22.05 19.13
CA PHE A 80 -9.60 -23.05 18.65
C PHE A 80 -10.46 -23.65 19.77
N THR A 81 -10.01 -23.60 21.02
CA THR A 81 -10.66 -24.31 22.14
C THR A 81 -11.37 -23.40 23.13
N LYS A 82 -11.07 -22.09 23.12
CA LYS A 82 -11.67 -21.10 24.03
C LYS A 82 -12.41 -20.03 23.23
N PRO A 83 -13.46 -19.40 23.79
CA PRO A 83 -14.08 -18.23 23.19
C PRO A 83 -13.06 -17.12 22.93
N VAL A 84 -13.10 -16.52 21.75
CA VAL A 84 -12.20 -15.44 21.36
C VAL A 84 -12.40 -14.25 22.31
N ASN A 85 -11.31 -13.80 22.93
CA ASN A 85 -11.34 -12.62 23.79
C ASN A 85 -11.54 -11.36 22.92
N PRO A 86 -12.64 -10.59 23.11
CA PRO A 86 -12.90 -9.38 22.33
C PRO A 86 -11.80 -8.32 22.44
N ALA A 87 -11.03 -8.30 23.53
CA ALA A 87 -9.89 -7.39 23.69
C ALA A 87 -8.73 -7.69 22.72
N ARG A 88 -8.67 -8.90 22.15
CA ARG A 88 -7.67 -9.28 21.12
C ARG A 88 -8.09 -8.82 19.73
N LEU A 89 -9.35 -8.46 19.53
CA LEU A 89 -9.88 -7.90 18.29
C LEU A 89 -9.53 -6.41 18.24
N LYS A 90 -8.29 -6.12 17.82
CA LYS A 90 -7.75 -4.74 17.77
C LYS A 90 -8.36 -3.99 16.58
N PHE A 91 -9.43 -3.25 16.82
CA PHE A 91 -10.01 -2.32 15.82
C PHE A 91 -9.39 -0.94 15.95
N LYS A 92 -8.48 -0.57 15.05
CA LYS A 92 -8.18 0.84 14.80
C LYS A 92 -9.05 1.31 13.64
N ALA A 93 -9.85 2.35 13.87
CA ALA A 93 -10.39 3.13 12.76
C ALA A 93 -9.18 3.68 11.99
N ALA A 94 -9.06 3.32 10.71
CA ALA A 94 -8.06 3.96 9.86
C ALA A 94 -8.41 5.46 9.83
N VAL A 95 -7.58 6.27 10.48
CA VAL A 95 -7.58 7.70 10.24
C VAL A 95 -6.97 7.85 8.85
N ALA A 96 -7.82 7.87 7.84
CA ALA A 96 -7.42 8.42 6.56
C ALA A 96 -7.11 9.89 6.85
N GLU A 97 -5.83 10.22 7.03
CA GLU A 97 -5.41 11.61 6.89
C GLU A 97 -5.70 11.99 5.44
N ASN A 98 -6.90 12.54 5.21
CA ASN A 98 -7.24 13.31 4.03
C ASN A 98 -6.38 14.58 4.04
N LYS A 99 -5.07 14.44 3.81
CA LYS A 99 -4.18 15.54 3.46
C LYS A 99 -3.73 15.40 2.02
N GLY A 100 -4.69 15.15 1.13
CA GLY A 100 -4.53 15.43 -0.28
C GLY A 100 -5.17 16.78 -0.56
N ASN A 101 -4.49 17.89 -0.28
CA ASN A 101 -4.87 19.13 -0.94
C ASN A 101 -4.39 19.02 -2.40
N SER A 102 -5.16 18.31 -3.22
CA SER A 102 -4.98 18.21 -4.67
C SER A 102 -5.13 19.62 -5.25
N GLY A 103 -4.02 20.34 -5.36
CA GLY A 103 -3.97 21.73 -5.82
C GLY A 103 -2.98 22.64 -5.10
N SER A 104 -2.26 22.15 -4.09
CA SER A 104 -1.24 22.95 -3.41
C SER A 104 0.08 22.96 -4.19
N PHE A 105 0.40 24.07 -4.85
CA PHE A 105 1.76 24.34 -5.34
C PHE A 105 2.75 24.37 -4.17
N LEU A 106 3.97 23.91 -4.42
CA LEU A 106 5.07 24.14 -3.49
C LEU A 106 5.37 25.63 -3.41
N LYS A 107 5.89 26.07 -2.26
CA LYS A 107 6.39 27.44 -2.14
C LYS A 107 7.55 27.64 -3.13
N PRO A 108 7.61 28.77 -3.85
CA PRO A 108 8.74 29.08 -4.71
C PRO A 108 10.05 29.07 -3.91
N ASP A 109 11.08 28.47 -4.48
CA ASP A 109 12.44 28.38 -3.93
C ASP A 109 13.43 28.22 -5.09
N THR A 110 14.74 28.12 -4.80
CA THR A 110 15.75 27.85 -5.82
C THR A 110 15.62 26.45 -6.39
N GLU A 111 16.09 26.26 -7.63
CA GLU A 111 16.05 24.94 -8.28
C GLU A 111 16.81 23.90 -7.47
N GLU A 112 17.97 24.25 -6.91
CA GLU A 112 18.77 23.35 -6.07
C GLU A 112 18.01 22.91 -4.81
N ASN A 113 17.33 23.83 -4.14
CA ASN A 113 16.55 23.53 -2.94
C ASN A 113 15.35 22.64 -3.25
N LEU A 114 14.67 22.89 -4.37
CA LEU A 114 13.53 22.08 -4.81
C LEU A 114 13.97 20.68 -5.27
N GLN A 115 15.10 20.56 -5.96
CA GLN A 115 15.68 19.27 -6.32
C GLN A 115 16.00 18.45 -5.06
N GLN A 116 16.68 19.07 -4.08
CA GLN A 116 17.00 18.42 -2.82
C GLN A 116 15.72 18.01 -2.06
N LEU A 117 14.70 18.87 -2.04
CA LEU A 117 13.41 18.55 -1.42
C LEU A 117 12.75 17.32 -2.05
N PHE A 118 12.73 17.20 -3.38
CA PHE A 118 12.15 16.05 -4.07
C PHE A 118 12.91 14.76 -3.74
N TYR A 119 14.24 14.85 -3.69
CA TYR A 119 15.10 13.74 -3.30
C TYR A 119 14.84 13.31 -1.84
N ASP A 120 14.85 14.25 -0.90
CA ASP A 120 14.65 13.99 0.54
C ASP A 120 13.25 13.42 0.84
N LYS A 121 12.25 13.75 0.02
CA LYS A 121 10.89 13.21 0.11
C LYS A 121 10.73 11.85 -0.58
N GLY A 122 11.74 11.36 -1.28
CA GLY A 122 11.66 10.12 -2.07
C GLY A 122 10.67 10.22 -3.23
N TRP A 123 10.48 11.41 -3.81
CA TRP A 123 9.59 11.64 -4.95
C TRP A 123 10.26 11.41 -6.31
N THR A 124 11.55 11.08 -6.29
CA THR A 124 12.32 10.70 -7.47
C THR A 124 12.79 9.25 -7.35
N ASP A 125 13.29 8.70 -8.45
CA ASP A 125 13.94 7.38 -8.51
C ASP A 125 15.40 7.41 -8.01
N GLY A 126 15.82 8.51 -7.38
CA GLY A 126 17.20 8.76 -6.97
C GLY A 126 17.99 9.60 -7.98
N LEU A 127 17.44 9.89 -9.16
CA LEU A 127 18.03 10.83 -10.13
C LEU A 127 17.41 12.23 -10.01
N PRO A 128 18.10 13.27 -10.51
CA PRO A 128 17.50 14.60 -10.67
C PRO A 128 16.30 14.56 -11.62
N VAL A 129 15.29 15.38 -11.33
CA VAL A 129 14.06 15.48 -12.14
C VAL A 129 13.96 16.84 -12.80
N ILE A 130 13.18 16.96 -13.87
CA ILE A 130 12.82 18.28 -14.40
C ILE A 130 11.67 18.84 -13.54
N LEU A 131 11.91 19.95 -12.84
CA LEU A 131 10.88 20.55 -11.99
C LEU A 131 9.62 20.90 -12.83
N PRO A 132 8.43 20.42 -12.45
CA PRO A 132 7.22 20.55 -13.25
C PRO A 132 6.54 21.91 -13.02
N THR A 133 7.11 22.97 -13.61
CA THR A 133 6.51 24.30 -13.59
C THR A 133 5.22 24.34 -14.41
N GLU A 134 4.33 25.28 -14.11
CA GLU A 134 3.05 25.44 -14.84
C GLU A 134 3.24 25.55 -16.36
N GLU A 135 4.26 26.30 -16.80
CA GLU A 135 4.60 26.47 -18.22
C GLU A 135 5.03 25.16 -18.89
N ARG A 136 5.87 24.37 -18.21
CA ARG A 136 6.32 23.06 -18.73
C ARG A 136 5.16 22.08 -18.79
N VAL A 137 4.29 22.08 -17.78
CA VAL A 137 3.08 21.24 -17.75
C VAL A 137 2.09 21.65 -18.84
N ALA A 138 1.88 22.95 -19.06
CA ALA A 138 1.04 23.44 -20.15
C ALA A 138 1.58 23.02 -21.52
N THR A 139 2.90 23.09 -21.71
CA THR A 139 3.57 22.63 -22.93
C THR A 139 3.41 21.12 -23.14
N MET A 140 3.48 20.32 -22.06
CA MET A 140 3.22 18.88 -22.12
C MET A 140 1.77 18.57 -22.49
N LEU A 141 0.81 19.27 -21.88
CA LEU A 141 -0.62 19.11 -22.15
C LEU A 141 -1.00 19.47 -23.59
N ALA A 142 -0.29 20.41 -24.23
CA ALA A 142 -0.47 20.71 -25.65
C ALA A 142 -0.15 19.51 -26.58
N GLY A 143 0.55 18.48 -26.08
CA GLY A 143 0.81 17.24 -26.80
C GLY A 143 -0.41 16.31 -26.94
N THR A 144 -1.53 16.60 -26.28
CA THR A 144 -2.77 15.80 -26.34
C THR A 144 -4.00 16.67 -26.59
N CYS A 145 -5.08 16.06 -27.06
CA CYS A 145 -6.40 16.67 -27.15
C CYS A 145 -7.32 16.32 -25.97
N ALA A 146 -6.85 15.49 -25.03
CA ALA A 146 -7.61 15.11 -23.84
C ALA A 146 -7.79 16.30 -22.88
N ASP A 147 -8.90 16.32 -22.15
CA ASP A 147 -9.16 17.35 -21.15
C ASP A 147 -8.17 17.19 -19.97
N PRO A 148 -7.41 18.23 -19.57
CA PRO A 148 -6.47 18.14 -18.45
C PRO A 148 -7.08 17.62 -17.14
N ASP A 149 -8.37 17.84 -16.92
CA ASP A 149 -9.06 17.47 -15.68
C ASP A 149 -9.85 16.15 -15.82
N GLU A 150 -9.80 15.51 -17.00
CA GLU A 150 -10.34 14.15 -17.21
C GLU A 150 -9.61 13.15 -16.31
N ILE A 151 -10.38 12.33 -15.57
CA ILE A 151 -9.86 11.25 -14.74
C ILE A 151 -9.48 10.07 -15.64
N VAL A 152 -8.18 9.75 -15.63
CA VAL A 152 -7.59 8.70 -16.46
C VAL A 152 -7.74 7.32 -15.79
N GLY A 153 -7.72 7.29 -14.46
CA GLY A 153 -7.98 6.09 -13.68
C GLY A 153 -7.91 6.32 -12.18
N GLU A 154 -8.01 5.21 -11.44
CA GLU A 154 -7.89 5.21 -10.00
C GLU A 154 -6.96 4.10 -9.53
N MET A 155 -6.26 4.30 -8.42
CA MET A 155 -5.40 3.30 -7.83
C MET A 155 -5.58 3.22 -6.31
N MET A 156 -5.49 2.03 -5.76
CA MET A 156 -5.44 1.86 -4.31
C MET A 156 -4.02 2.17 -3.80
N ARG A 157 -3.92 3.17 -2.93
CA ARG A 157 -2.69 3.49 -2.22
C ARG A 157 -2.72 2.88 -0.82
N PHE A 158 -1.80 1.95 -0.56
CA PHE A 158 -1.75 1.19 0.70
C PHE A 158 -1.33 2.04 1.90
N ASP A 159 -0.47 3.03 1.70
CA ASP A 159 0.04 3.91 2.76
C ASP A 159 -1.09 4.76 3.38
N ILE A 160 -1.98 5.29 2.55
CA ILE A 160 -3.15 6.08 3.00
C ILE A 160 -4.45 5.26 3.08
N ARG A 161 -4.41 3.98 2.69
CA ARG A 161 -5.55 3.04 2.70
C ARG A 161 -6.79 3.58 2.00
N GLY A 162 -6.58 4.24 0.86
CA GLY A 162 -7.64 4.90 0.10
C GLY A 162 -7.47 4.73 -1.41
N MET A 163 -8.57 4.91 -2.13
CA MET A 163 -8.55 5.06 -3.59
C MET A 163 -8.09 6.48 -3.93
N VAL A 164 -7.17 6.59 -4.87
CA VAL A 164 -6.70 7.87 -5.41
C VAL A 164 -6.99 7.88 -6.90
N GLN A 165 -7.72 8.90 -7.32
CA GLN A 165 -7.96 9.17 -8.74
C GLN A 165 -6.84 10.06 -9.29
N TYR A 166 -6.46 9.82 -10.54
CA TYR A 166 -5.48 10.64 -11.22
C TYR A 166 -6.01 11.14 -12.57
N SER A 167 -5.74 12.41 -12.87
CA SER A 167 -6.16 13.06 -14.11
C SER A 167 -5.07 13.10 -15.17
N VAL A 168 -5.42 13.55 -16.37
CA VAL A 168 -4.47 13.82 -17.46
C VAL A 168 -3.38 14.79 -17.01
N ARG A 169 -3.73 15.83 -16.25
CA ARG A 169 -2.76 16.77 -15.66
C ARG A 169 -1.76 16.08 -14.74
N ASN A 170 -2.19 15.13 -13.92
CA ASN A 170 -1.27 14.39 -13.05
C ASN A 170 -0.26 13.57 -13.88
N ALA A 171 -0.72 12.94 -14.96
CA ALA A 171 0.17 12.24 -15.89
C ALA A 171 1.13 13.20 -16.60
N ALA A 172 0.67 14.40 -16.98
CA ALA A 172 1.52 15.42 -17.61
C ALA A 172 2.62 15.93 -16.67
N VAL A 173 2.30 16.15 -15.39
CA VAL A 173 3.29 16.52 -14.36
C VAL A 173 4.39 15.47 -14.26
N LEU A 174 4.03 14.20 -14.17
CA LEU A 174 5.00 13.10 -14.11
C LEU A 174 5.83 12.97 -15.41
N ALA A 175 5.19 13.16 -16.57
CA ALA A 175 5.88 13.17 -17.86
C ALA A 175 6.91 14.31 -17.96
N VAL A 176 6.58 15.50 -17.44
CA VAL A 176 7.54 16.60 -17.35
C VAL A 176 8.68 16.23 -16.43
N MET A 177 8.41 15.70 -15.23
CA MET A 177 9.43 15.28 -14.28
C MET A 177 10.43 14.29 -14.88
N ALA A 178 9.92 13.34 -15.68
CA ALA A 178 10.71 12.36 -16.42
C ALA A 178 11.47 12.94 -17.63
N GLY A 179 11.23 14.20 -17.99
CA GLY A 179 11.82 14.85 -19.16
C GLY A 179 11.30 14.35 -20.49
N ALA A 180 10.07 13.85 -20.54
CA ALA A 180 9.43 13.45 -21.79
C ALA A 180 9.22 14.66 -22.71
N ARG A 181 9.22 14.40 -24.03
CA ARG A 181 8.83 15.40 -25.03
C ARG A 181 7.30 15.37 -25.18
N PRO A 182 6.62 16.51 -25.44
CA PRO A 182 5.17 16.54 -25.63
C PRO A 182 4.67 15.59 -26.72
N GLU A 183 5.47 15.37 -27.78
CA GLU A 183 5.20 14.39 -28.84
C GLU A 183 4.98 12.96 -28.33
N TYR A 184 5.56 12.60 -27.18
CA TYR A 184 5.45 11.28 -26.57
C TYR A 184 4.28 11.17 -25.60
N PHE A 185 3.70 12.31 -25.19
CA PHE A 185 2.68 12.34 -24.16
C PHE A 185 1.43 11.51 -24.48
N PRO A 186 0.91 11.46 -25.73
CA PRO A 186 -0.22 10.59 -26.06
C PRO A 186 0.01 9.12 -25.74
N VAL A 187 1.23 8.61 -25.93
CA VAL A 187 1.58 7.21 -25.64
C VAL A 187 1.70 6.97 -24.13
N ILE A 188 2.29 7.92 -23.41
CA ILE A 188 2.38 7.88 -21.94
C ILE A 188 0.96 7.89 -21.35
N LEU A 189 0.10 8.78 -21.84
CA LEU A 189 -1.28 8.89 -21.42
C LEU A 189 -2.06 7.61 -21.74
N ALA A 190 -1.90 7.03 -22.93
CA ALA A 190 -2.53 5.76 -23.27
C ALA A 190 -2.09 4.63 -22.33
N THR A 191 -0.82 4.61 -21.92
CA THR A 191 -0.31 3.62 -20.95
C THR A 191 -0.97 3.80 -19.59
N ALA A 192 -1.12 5.05 -19.13
CA ALA A 192 -1.82 5.36 -17.88
C ALA A 192 -3.33 5.07 -17.95
N ALA A 193 -3.96 5.22 -19.11
CA ALA A 193 -5.37 4.95 -19.37
C ALA A 193 -5.66 3.45 -19.57
N HIS A 194 -4.65 2.67 -19.96
CA HIS A 194 -4.78 1.21 -20.12
C HIS A 194 -5.00 0.50 -18.79
N LYS A 195 -4.69 1.17 -17.68
CA LYS A 195 -4.98 0.72 -16.32
C LYS A 195 -4.34 -0.61 -15.92
N LEU A 196 -3.31 -1.05 -16.62
CA LEU A 196 -2.55 -2.25 -16.28
C LEU A 196 -1.11 -1.89 -15.92
N ASP A 197 -0.64 -2.44 -14.81
CA ASP A 197 0.77 -2.33 -14.41
C ASP A 197 1.68 -3.13 -15.37
N ALA A 198 2.84 -2.57 -15.69
CA ALA A 198 3.85 -3.25 -16.51
C ALA A 198 4.44 -4.51 -15.83
N MET A 199 4.42 -4.57 -14.50
CA MET A 199 4.76 -5.76 -13.71
C MET A 199 3.72 -5.98 -12.63
N GLN A 200 3.05 -7.12 -12.66
CA GLN A 200 2.10 -7.48 -11.60
C GLN A 200 2.86 -8.04 -10.41
N SER A 201 2.67 -7.42 -9.23
CA SER A 201 3.21 -7.94 -7.99
C SER A 201 2.50 -9.24 -7.58
N SER A 202 3.26 -10.25 -7.15
CA SER A 202 2.74 -11.52 -6.64
C SER A 202 1.99 -11.36 -5.31
N THR A 203 2.19 -10.25 -4.60
CA THR A 203 1.52 -9.93 -3.33
C THR A 203 0.49 -8.83 -3.53
N SER A 204 -0.62 -9.15 -4.22
CA SER A 204 -1.85 -8.33 -4.28
C SER A 204 -1.65 -6.89 -4.81
N ASN A 205 -1.52 -6.69 -6.12
CA ASN A 205 -1.55 -5.34 -6.69
C ASN A 205 -3.01 -4.83 -6.85
N TRP A 206 -3.64 -4.44 -5.75
CA TRP A 206 -4.78 -3.50 -5.84
C TRP A 206 -4.35 -2.11 -6.36
N SER A 207 -3.06 -1.93 -6.64
CA SER A 207 -2.50 -0.78 -7.36
C SER A 207 -2.59 -0.91 -8.88
N ALA A 208 -2.92 -2.09 -9.43
CA ALA A 208 -3.38 -2.16 -10.82
C ALA A 208 -4.58 -1.22 -10.91
N MET A 209 -4.41 -0.19 -11.72
CA MET A 209 -5.38 0.88 -11.84
C MET A 209 -6.76 0.26 -12.17
N LEU A 210 -7.81 0.63 -11.46
CA LEU A 210 -9.18 0.17 -11.74
C LEU A 210 -9.84 1.09 -12.78
#